data_AF-A0A8S9VBK9-F1
#
_entry.id   AF-A0A8S9VBK9-F1
#
_cell.length_a   1.000
_cell.length_b   1.000
_cell.length_c   1.000
_cell.angle_alpha   90.00
_cell.angle_beta   90.00
_cell.angle_gamma   90.00
#
_symmetry.space_group_name_H-M   'P 1'
#
loop_
_entity.id
_entity.type
_entity.pdbx_description
1 polymer ?
#
loop_
_entity_poly.entity_id
_entity_poly.type
_entity_poly.pdbx_seq_one_letter_code
_entity_poly.pdbx_strand_id
1 'polypeptide(L)' 'MGRTHSKGTGRKPNRYTWIALDHAHKLELLTYLVAGHDVGEDIAHFYPSCPGNAKTRKLQQISK' A
#
# COMPACT_ATOMS: atom_id res chain seq x y z
N MET A 1 42.16 -18.26 8.67
CA MET A 1 41.61 -16.94 8.26
C MET A 1 40.12 -16.93 8.59
N GLY A 2 39.73 -16.33 9.72
CA GLY A 2 38.35 -16.34 10.20
C GLY A 2 37.45 -15.40 9.40
N ARG A 3 36.24 -15.87 9.06
CA ARG A 3 35.23 -15.11 8.30
C ARG A 3 34.84 -13.85 9.10
N THR A 4 35.00 -12.68 8.50
CA THR A 4 34.56 -11.42 9.10
C THR A 4 33.03 -11.38 9.10
N HIS A 5 32.42 -11.35 10.30
CA HIS A 5 31.00 -11.06 10.44
C HIS A 5 30.80 -9.55 10.49
N SER A 6 30.06 -9.01 9.52
CA SER A 6 29.48 -7.68 9.64
C SER A 6 28.57 -7.72 10.86
N LYS A 7 28.89 -7.00 11.94
CA LYS A 7 27.94 -6.75 13.03
C LYS A 7 26.79 -5.94 12.43
N GLY A 8 25.78 -6.65 11.93
CA GLY A 8 24.63 -6.04 11.28
C GLY A 8 24.00 -5.07 12.26
N THR A 9 23.94 -3.79 11.90
CA THR A 9 23.02 -2.86 12.54
C THR A 9 21.65 -3.52 12.45
N GLY A 10 21.08 -3.88 13.60
CA GLY A 10 19.92 -4.77 13.69
C GLY A 10 18.77 -4.35 12.77
N ARG A 11 17.83 -5.27 12.50
CA ARG A 11 16.65 -5.04 11.65
C ARG A 11 16.08 -3.65 11.93
N LYS A 12 16.29 -2.71 11.00
CA LYS A 12 15.73 -1.37 11.13
C LYS A 12 14.21 -1.51 11.13
N PRO A 13 13.48 -0.87 12.06
CA PRO A 13 12.03 -0.91 12.05
C PRO A 13 11.55 -0.48 10.67
N ASN A 14 10.68 -1.30 10.09
CA ASN A 14 10.16 -1.05 8.76
C ASN A 14 9.45 0.30 8.79
N ARG A 15 9.89 1.24 7.94
CA ARG A 15 9.38 2.62 7.94
C ARG A 15 7.90 2.69 7.55
N TYR A 16 7.37 1.60 7.00
CA TYR A 16 6.01 1.46 6.53
C TYR A 16 5.34 0.25 7.20
N THR A 17 4.19 0.48 7.83
CA THR A 17 3.25 -0.58 8.18
C THR A 17 2.59 -1.08 6.90
N TRP A 18 2.84 -2.35 6.58
CA TRP A 18 2.09 -3.04 5.55
C TRP A 18 0.68 -3.23 6.10
N ILE A 19 -0.28 -2.48 5.57
CA ILE A 19 -1.68 -2.79 5.81
C ILE A 19 -1.91 -4.10 5.08
N ALA A 20 -2.20 -5.17 5.81
CA ALA A 20 -2.67 -6.42 5.22
C ALA A 20 -4.04 -6.11 4.59
N LEU A 21 -4.03 -5.72 3.32
CA LEU A 21 -5.24 -5.65 2.53
C LEU A 21 -5.65 -7.09 2.28
N ASP A 22 -6.84 -7.43 2.76
CA ASP A 22 -7.48 -8.71 2.49
C ASP A 22 -7.47 -8.98 0.98
N HIS A 23 -7.29 -10.25 0.60
CA HIS A 23 -7.21 -10.65 -0.79
C HIS A 23 -8.50 -10.27 -1.54
N ALA A 24 -9.65 -10.38 -0.88
CA ALA A 24 -10.95 -9.94 -1.41
C ALA A 24 -10.94 -8.44 -1.76
N HIS A 25 -10.44 -7.60 -0.85
CA HIS A 25 -10.34 -6.15 -1.07
C HIS A 25 -9.48 -5.78 -2.28
N LYS A 26 -8.40 -6.53 -2.53
CA LYS A 26 -7.55 -6.30 -3.71
C LYS A 26 -8.28 -6.69 -5.00
N LEU A 27 -9.04 -7.77 -4.97
CA LEU A 27 -9.85 -8.21 -6.11
C LEU A 27 -10.91 -7.17 -6.47
N GLU A 28 -11.61 -6.63 -5.46
CA GLU A 28 -12.62 -5.59 -5.66
C GLU A 28 -12.03 -4.32 -6.29
N LEU A 29 -10.89 -3.84 -5.80
CA LEU A 29 -10.16 -2.72 -6.42
C LEU A 29 -9.79 -3.02 -7.87
N LEU A 30 -9.23 -4.20 -8.16
CA LEU A 30 -8.87 -4.58 -9.53
C LEU A 30 -10.08 -4.66 -10.45
N THR A 31 -11.22 -5.18 -9.97
CA THR A 31 -12.46 -5.21 -10.78
C THR A 31 -12.97 -3.82 -11.12
N TYR A 32 -12.83 -2.87 -10.19
CA TYR A 32 -13.23 -1.48 -10.39
C TYR A 32 -12.31 -0.77 -11.41
N LEU A 33 -10.99 -0.98 -11.31
CA LEU A 33 -10.03 -0.49 -12.31
C LEU A 33 -10.24 -1.09 -13.71
N VAL A 34 -10.52 -2.40 -13.79
CA VAL A 34 -10.79 -3.09 -15.07
C VAL A 34 -12.08 -2.58 -15.73
N ALA A 35 -13.05 -2.13 -14.93
CA ALA A 35 -14.27 -1.49 -15.44
C ALA A 35 -14.03 -0.08 -16.02
N GLY A 36 -12.79 0.43 -15.98
CA GLY A 36 -12.39 1.70 -16.59
C GLY A 36 -12.49 2.90 -15.65
N HIS A 37 -12.69 2.68 -14.35
CA HIS A 37 -12.69 3.73 -13.35
C HIS A 37 -11.28 4.25 -13.06
N ASP A 38 -11.18 5.54 -12.75
CA ASP A 38 -9.92 6.14 -12.35
C ASP A 38 -9.58 5.79 -10.88
N VAL A 39 -8.29 5.75 -10.56
CA VAL A 39 -7.80 5.50 -9.20
C VAL A 39 -8.38 6.51 -8.19
N GLY A 40 -8.67 7.75 -8.64
CA GLY A 40 -9.37 8.74 -7.81
C GLY A 40 -10.80 8.34 -7.44
N GLU A 41 -11.53 7.70 -8.35
CA GLU A 41 -12.90 7.21 -8.14
C GLU A 41 -12.90 6.00 -7.20
N ASP A 42 -11.96 5.07 -7.35
CA ASP A 42 -11.75 3.95 -6.43
C ASP A 42 -11.56 4.44 -4.99
N ILE A 43 -10.72 5.46 -4.80
CA ILE A 43 -10.44 5.99 -3.47
C ILE A 43 -11.69 6.63 -2.87
N ALA A 44 -12.49 7.33 -3.67
CA ALA A 44 -13.74 7.91 -3.21
C ALA A 44 -14.79 6.83 -2.86
N HIS A 45 -14.84 5.73 -3.62
CA HIS A 45 -15.78 4.64 -3.44
C HIS A 45 -15.44 3.76 -2.23
N PHE A 46 -14.21 3.25 -2.16
CA PHE A 46 -13.77 2.32 -1.12
C PHE A 46 -13.29 3.00 0.17
N TYR A 47 -12.91 4.29 0.11
CA TYR A 47 -12.41 5.04 1.26
C TYR A 47 -13.09 6.41 1.40
N PRO A 48 -14.42 6.48 1.58
CA PRO A 48 -15.18 7.73 1.60
C PRO A 48 -14.80 8.65 2.77
N SER A 49 -14.38 8.09 3.91
CA SER A 49 -13.97 8.81 5.12
C SER A 49 -12.47 9.14 5.16
N CYS A 50 -11.72 8.91 4.07
CA CYS A 50 -10.29 9.14 4.06
C CYS A 50 -9.97 10.65 4.04
N PRO A 51 -9.29 11.21 5.06
CA PRO A 51 -8.91 12.62 5.06
C PRO A 51 -7.95 12.92 3.89
N GLY A 52 -7.91 14.15 3.40
CA GLY A 52 -7.27 14.48 2.11
C GLY A 52 -5.79 14.06 2.00
N ASN A 53 -5.04 14.17 3.10
CA ASN A 53 -3.67 13.69 3.26
C ASN A 53 -3.53 12.16 3.22
N ALA A 54 -4.57 11.42 3.61
CA ALA A 54 -4.63 9.97 3.48
C ALA A 54 -5.05 9.51 2.07
N LYS A 55 -5.85 10.31 1.33
CA LYS A 55 -6.19 10.04 -0.08
C LYS A 55 -4.95 10.02 -0.98
N THR A 56 -4.07 11.01 -0.86
CA THR A 56 -2.81 11.05 -1.64
C THR A 56 -1.92 9.84 -1.35
N ARG A 57 -1.88 9.41 -0.08
CA ARG A 57 -1.13 8.23 0.34
C ARG A 57 -1.74 6.92 -0.19
N LYS A 58 -3.07 6.85 -0.29
CA LYS A 58 -3.80 5.73 -0.91
C LYS A 58 -3.58 5.67 -2.42
N LEU A 59 -3.58 6.81 -3.10
CA LEU A 59 -3.29 6.90 -4.53
C LEU A 59 -1.91 6.33 -4.85
N GLN A 60 -0.88 6.71 -4.08
CA GLN A 60 0.47 6.16 -4.22
C GLN A 60 0.58 4.65 -3.92
N GLN A 61 -0.36 4.09 -3.14
CA GLN A 61 -0.40 2.66 -2.83
C GLN A 61 -1.07 1.84 -3.92
N ILE A 62 -2.04 2.42 -4.63
CA ILE A 62 -2.81 1.75 -5.69
C ILE A 62 -2.13 1.93 -7.06
N SER A 63 -1.51 3.08 -7.33
CA SER A 63 -0.92 3.42 -8.63
C SER A 63 0.44 2.77 -8.92
N LYS A 64 0.80 1.67 -8.25
CA LYS A 64 2.16 1.10 -8.30
C LYS A 64 2.21 -0.36 -8.69
#